data_AF-A0A375IRK7-F1
#
_entry.id   AF-A0A375IRK7-F1
#
_cell.length_a   1.000
_cell.length_b   1.000
_cell.length_c   1.000
_cell.angle_alpha   90.00
_cell.angle_beta   90.00
_cell.angle_gamma   90.00
#
_symmetry.space_group_name_H-M   'P 1'
#
loop_
_entity.id
_entity.type
_entity.pdbx_description
1 polymer ?
#
loop_
_entity_poly.entity_id
_entity_poly.type
_entity_poly.pdbx_seq_one_letter_code
_entity_poly.pdbx_strand_id
1 'polypeptide(L)' 'MSNVTIADALRLAINVLRDAAESRKMPSGVELDEATAELHTDAAETLEVSLAKLRDHE' A
#
# COMPACT_ATOMS: atom_id res chain seq x y z
N MET A 1 7.76 -22.60 -5.81
CA MET A 1 7.64 -21.17 -5.46
C MET A 1 6.19 -20.82 -5.67
N SER A 2 5.52 -20.29 -4.64
CA SER A 2 4.12 -19.84 -4.79
C SER A 2 4.10 -18.74 -5.85
N ASN A 3 3.24 -18.85 -6.86
CA ASN A 3 3.05 -17.78 -7.84
C ASN A 3 2.38 -16.61 -7.11
N VAL A 4 3.16 -15.58 -6.79
CA VAL A 4 2.64 -14.31 -6.26
C VAL A 4 1.74 -13.72 -7.35
N THR A 5 0.46 -13.53 -7.02
CA THR A 5 -0.49 -12.89 -7.94
C THR A 5 -0.34 -11.38 -7.90
N ILE A 6 -0.87 -10.69 -8.92
CA ILE A 6 -0.93 -9.22 -8.91
C ILE A 6 -1.76 -8.73 -7.71
N ALA A 7 -2.84 -9.45 -7.37
CA ALA A 7 -3.65 -9.15 -6.19
C ALA A 7 -2.84 -9.23 -4.88
N ASP A 8 -1.95 -10.22 -4.74
CA ASP A 8 -1.09 -10.36 -3.56
C ASP A 8 -0.05 -9.22 -3.49
N ALA A 9 0.54 -8.85 -4.62
CA ALA A 9 1.47 -7.72 -4.69
C ALA A 9 0.79 -6.40 -4.32
N LEU A 10 -0.43 -6.17 -4.80
CA LEU A 10 -1.23 -4.99 -4.46
C LEU A 10 -1.59 -4.95 -2.98
N ARG A 11 -2.03 -6.09 -2.39
CA ARG A 11 -2.29 -6.17 -0.95
C ARG A 11 -1.04 -5.85 -0.12
N LEU A 12 0.12 -6.37 -0.51
CA LEU A 12 1.36 -6.09 0.18
C LEU A 12 1.72 -4.61 0.10
N ALA A 13 1.60 -3.99 -1.07
CA ALA A 13 1.86 -2.56 -1.25
C ALA A 13 0.93 -1.70 -0.38
N ILE A 14 -0.38 -1.99 -0.37
CA ILE A 14 -1.36 -1.29 0.47
C ILE A 14 -0.97 -1.38 1.95
N ASN A 15 -0.62 -2.56 2.43
CA ASN A 15 -0.23 -2.76 3.83
C ASN A 15 1.03 -1.97 4.19
N VAL A 16 2.04 -1.97 3.32
CA VAL A 16 3.28 -1.21 3.55
C VAL A 16 3.02 0.30 3.58
N LEU A 17 2.16 0.80 2.69
CA LEU A 17 1.81 2.22 2.66
C LEU A 17 1.07 2.65 3.94
N ARG A 18 0.12 1.84 4.41
CA ARG A 18 -0.58 2.09 5.67
C ARG A 18 0.34 2.05 6.88
N ASP A 19 1.16 1.01 6.97
CA ASP A 19 2.12 0.86 8.07
C ASP A 19 3.11 2.03 8.11
N ALA A 20 3.59 2.48 6.95
CA ALA A 20 4.47 3.64 6.86
C ALA A 20 3.76 4.94 7.26
N ALA A 21 2.51 5.14 6.84
CA ALA A 21 1.72 6.31 7.21
C ALA A 21 1.41 6.35 8.72
N GLU A 22 0.97 5.21 9.29
CA GLU A 22 0.61 5.09 10.71
C GLU A 22 1.81 5.22 11.64
N SER A 23 2.93 4.57 11.30
CA SER A 23 4.17 4.65 12.08
C SER A 23 4.95 5.93 11.82
N ARG A 24 4.57 6.72 10.81
CA ARG A 24 5.33 7.83 10.23
C ARG A 24 6.77 7.46 9.91
N LYS A 25 6.99 6.22 9.46
CA LYS A 25 8.31 5.67 9.23
C LYS A 25 8.31 4.67 8.09
N MET A 26 9.19 4.88 7.12
CA MET A 26 9.42 3.93 6.04
C MET A 26 10.05 2.63 6.57
N PRO A 27 9.85 1.50 5.87
CA PRO A 27 10.52 0.23 6.21
C PRO A 27 12.06 0.32 6.20
N SER A 28 12.63 1.29 5.46
CA SER A 28 14.06 1.60 5.45
C SER A 28 14.55 2.31 6.72
N GLY A 29 13.62 2.72 7.59
CA GLY A 29 13.89 3.47 8.82
C GLY A 29 13.84 4.99 8.66
N VAL A 30 13.53 5.51 7.47
CA VAL A 30 13.40 6.96 7.22
C VAL A 30 12.09 7.47 7.81
N GLU A 31 12.16 8.53 8.60
CA GLU A 31 10.96 9.20 9.15
C GLU A 31 10.20 9.93 8.04
N LEU A 32 8.88 9.89 8.13
CA LEU A 32 7.97 10.58 7.21
C LEU A 32 7.39 11.83 7.89
N ASP A 33 7.39 12.93 7.15
CA ASP A 33 6.60 14.09 7.57
C ASP A 33 5.11 13.84 7.35
N GLU A 34 4.29 14.74 7.88
CA GLU A 34 2.82 14.63 7.84
C GLU A 34 2.29 14.60 6.40
N ALA A 35 2.77 15.50 5.53
CA ALA A 35 2.32 15.55 4.14
C ALA A 35 2.67 14.27 3.37
N THR A 36 3.82 13.67 3.64
CA THR A 36 4.22 12.41 3.00
C THR A 36 3.42 11.24 3.57
N ALA A 37 3.14 11.20 4.87
CA ALA A 37 2.29 10.19 5.49
C ALA A 37 0.84 10.25 4.95
N GLU A 38 0.28 11.44 4.73
CA GLU A 38 -1.01 11.63 4.05
C GLU A 38 -0.96 11.11 2.61
N LEU A 39 0.09 11.43 1.85
CA LEU A 39 0.28 10.92 0.49
C LEU A 39 0.33 9.37 0.45
N HIS A 40 0.96 8.73 1.44
CA HIS A 40 0.97 7.28 1.56
C HIS A 40 -0.43 6.71 1.84
N THR A 41 -1.24 7.41 2.65
CA THR A 41 -2.63 7.04 2.94
C THR A 41 -3.47 7.13 1.67
N ASP A 42 -3.41 8.25 0.94
CA ASP A 42 -4.12 8.45 -0.33
C ASP A 42 -3.73 7.41 -1.39
N ALA A 43 -2.44 7.08 -1.46
CA ALA A 43 -1.94 6.05 -2.36
C ALA A 43 -2.49 4.67 -1.98
N ALA A 44 -2.57 4.34 -0.68
CA ALA A 44 -3.15 3.08 -0.21
C ALA A 44 -4.63 2.97 -0.60
N GLU A 45 -5.41 4.03 -0.39
CA GLU A 45 -6.83 4.08 -0.79
C GLU A 45 -7.01 3.92 -2.31
N THR A 46 -6.17 4.59 -3.10
CA THR A 46 -6.19 4.45 -4.57
C THR A 46 -5.91 3.01 -4.99
N LEU A 47 -4.92 2.36 -4.38
CA LEU A 47 -4.59 0.96 -4.67
C LEU A 47 -5.68 -0.02 -4.22
N GLU A 48 -6.41 0.28 -3.13
CA GLU A 48 -7.58 -0.52 -2.74
C GLU A 48 -8.68 -0.50 -3.80
N VAL A 49 -8.95 0.65 -4.40
CA VAL A 49 -9.89 0.76 -5.53
C VAL A 49 -9.39 -0.05 -6.73
N SER A 50 -8.10 0.01 -7.04
CA SER A 50 -7.49 -0.80 -8.11
C SER A 50 -7.58 -2.30 -7.83
N LEU A 51 -7.34 -2.72 -6.59
CA LEU A 51 -7.44 -4.12 -6.17
C LEU A 51 -8.88 -4.63 -6.24
N ALA A 52 -9.86 -3.81 -5.83
CA ALA A 52 -11.28 -4.16 -5.96
C ALA A 52 -11.65 -4.40 -7.44
N LYS A 53 -11.25 -3.48 -8.33
CA LYS A 53 -11.47 -3.64 -9.78
C LYS A 53 -10.78 -4.88 -10.35
N LEU A 54 -9.56 -5.19 -9.91
CA LEU A 54 -8.84 -6.38 -10.37
C LEU A 54 -9.60 -7.67 -9.99
N ARG A 55 -10.11 -7.74 -8.76
CA ARG A 55 -10.87 -8.90 -8.26
C ARG A 55 -12.21 -9.10 -8.97
N ASP A 56 -12.81 -8.03 -9.50
CA ASP A 56 -14.02 -8.13 -10.33
C ASP A 56 -13.74 -8.71 -11.73
N HIS A 57 -12.48 -8.78 -12.15
CA HIS A 57 -12.04 -9.26 -13.47
C HIS A 57 -11.26 -10.59 -13.42
N GLU A 58 -11.03 -11.16 -12.24
CA GLU A 58 -10.47 -12.51 -12.02
C GLU A 58 -11.59 -13.56 -11.92
#